data_AF-A0A2R6DXE3-F1
#
_entry.id   AF-A0A2R6DXE3-F1
#
_cell.length_a   1.000
_cell.length_b   1.000
_cell.length_c   1.000
_cell.angle_alpha   90.00
_cell.angle_beta   90.00
_cell.angle_gamma   90.00
#
_symmetry.space_group_name_H-M   'P 1'
#
loop_
_entity.id
_entity.type
_entity.pdbx_description
1 polymer ?
#
loop_
_entity_poly.entity_id
_entity_poly.type
_entity_poly.pdbx_seq_one_letter_code
_entity_poly.pdbx_strand_id
1 'polypeptide(L)'
;MAIGACLLVFGGLTGAVIADHTTDAGNYTVEPQDSPPDRKPGATNATYDHWMRLNGTVTLDRLEIAYHDGDLSGCTESDLRPFGIDREADDDGTSVDEDLSRRVKRYEGDEDRIEVVFETDGDSAVDLSWEDELVVAFADCVDNPDEAGWYDLVARVEDASSTTTYRLIDRVGGCNCSDEEDARLYLGPPAGPTPTTTPHPTPTVTPTPSPTPTPTVTPTQTPLPTATPVPTDNSPTATRTDPATRTASATPRATDPLTPTAEQPGFGSGVAVLAILLGAMLAAVRRARDT
;
A
#
# COMPACT_ATOMS: atom_id res chain seq x y z
N MET A 1 -16.69 -17.34 56.17
CA MET A 1 -15.81 -16.34 55.55
C MET A 1 -14.78 -17.11 54.75
N ALA A 2 -15.06 -17.32 53.46
CA ALA A 2 -14.24 -18.12 52.58
C ALA A 2 -14.22 -17.46 51.20
N ILE A 3 -13.01 -17.40 50.67
CA ILE A 3 -12.59 -16.77 49.42
C ILE A 3 -13.15 -17.58 48.25
N GLY A 4 -13.81 -16.90 47.30
CA GLY A 4 -14.23 -17.47 46.02
C GLY A 4 -13.66 -16.62 44.90
N ALA A 5 -12.66 -17.15 44.20
CA ALA A 5 -12.12 -16.59 42.98
C ALA A 5 -13.15 -16.64 41.85
N CYS A 6 -13.36 -15.54 41.14
CA CYS A 6 -13.99 -15.54 39.83
C CYS A 6 -13.04 -14.86 38.83
N LEU A 7 -12.45 -15.70 38.00
CA LEU A 7 -11.67 -15.38 36.82
C LEU A 7 -12.64 -14.80 35.78
N LEU A 8 -12.53 -13.49 35.48
CA LEU A 8 -13.19 -12.88 34.33
C LEU A 8 -12.16 -12.70 33.22
N VAL A 9 -12.24 -13.59 32.23
CA VAL A 9 -11.61 -13.43 30.93
C VAL A 9 -12.40 -12.37 30.18
N PHE A 10 -11.85 -11.17 30.03
CA PHE A 10 -12.32 -10.20 29.04
C PHE A 10 -11.44 -10.32 27.80
N GLY A 11 -12.02 -10.90 26.75
CA GLY A 11 -11.45 -10.89 25.41
C GLY A 11 -11.60 -9.50 24.77
N GLY A 12 -10.56 -9.12 24.02
CA GLY A 12 -10.62 -8.20 22.88
C GLY A 12 -11.23 -6.83 23.14
N LEU A 13 -10.50 -5.95 23.83
CA LEU A 13 -10.66 -4.51 23.65
C LEU A 13 -9.54 -4.03 22.73
N THR A 14 -9.80 -4.05 21.42
CA THR A 14 -9.03 -3.30 20.43
C THR A 14 -9.17 -1.81 20.74
N GLY A 15 -8.03 -1.12 20.75
CA GLY A 15 -7.82 0.18 21.37
C GLY A 15 -8.62 1.33 20.76
N ALA A 16 -8.90 2.31 21.62
CA ALA A 16 -9.13 3.68 21.20
C ALA A 16 -7.79 4.41 21.29
N VAL A 17 -7.17 4.64 20.13
CA VAL A 17 -6.10 5.63 19.94
C VAL A 17 -6.43 6.31 18.62
N ILE A 18 -6.73 7.61 18.67
CA ILE A 18 -6.82 8.45 17.47
C ILE A 18 -6.02 9.71 17.79
N ALA A 19 -4.71 9.61 17.59
CA ALA A 19 -4.02 10.56 16.74
C ALA A 19 -4.20 9.98 15.33
N ASP A 20 -4.82 10.72 14.42
CA ASP A 20 -5.29 10.19 13.14
C ASP A 20 -4.11 10.01 12.17
N HIS A 21 -3.44 8.87 12.27
CA HIS A 21 -2.53 8.31 11.24
C HIS A 21 -2.77 6.80 11.04
N THR A 22 -3.94 6.28 11.42
CA THR A 22 -4.31 4.88 11.13
C THR A 22 -5.82 4.82 10.91
N THR A 23 -6.32 4.46 9.74
CA THR A 23 -6.43 3.06 9.29
C THR A 23 -6.82 3.02 7.80
N ASP A 24 -6.11 2.19 7.02
CA ASP A 24 -6.22 1.92 5.57
C ASP A 24 -5.69 2.95 4.55
N ALA A 25 -5.22 4.12 4.96
CA ALA A 25 -4.44 5.03 4.12
C ALA A 25 -3.17 5.47 4.88
N GLY A 26 -2.20 6.02 4.15
CA GLY A 26 -0.89 6.38 4.64
C GLY A 26 -0.78 7.28 5.88
N ASN A 27 0.45 7.52 6.35
CA ASN A 27 0.73 8.62 7.28
C ASN A 27 0.82 9.93 6.49
N TYR A 28 0.31 11.03 7.03
CA TYR A 28 0.45 12.39 6.48
C TYR A 28 0.67 13.33 7.64
N THR A 29 1.78 14.04 7.62
CA THR A 29 2.13 15.02 8.63
C THR A 29 2.26 16.37 7.97
N VAL A 30 1.78 17.39 8.67
CA VAL A 30 1.90 18.78 8.26
C VAL A 30 2.39 19.60 9.43
N GLU A 31 3.51 20.27 9.24
CA GLU A 31 4.10 21.12 10.24
C GLU A 31 4.25 22.53 9.66
N PRO A 32 3.56 23.53 10.22
CA PRO A 32 4.00 24.91 10.05
C PRO A 32 5.44 24.97 10.54
N GLN A 33 6.33 25.49 9.70
CA GLN A 33 7.75 25.65 10.04
C GLN A 33 7.89 26.26 11.45
N ASP A 34 8.97 25.91 12.17
CA ASP A 34 9.30 26.30 13.56
C ASP A 34 9.41 27.83 13.81
N SER A 35 8.91 28.64 12.87
CA SER A 35 8.71 30.06 12.97
C SER A 35 7.37 30.39 13.65
N PRO A 36 7.37 31.05 14.83
CA PRO A 36 6.16 31.56 15.48
C PRO A 36 5.21 32.42 14.62
N PRO A 37 5.62 33.13 13.54
CA PRO A 37 4.66 33.83 12.68
C PRO A 37 3.70 32.92 11.91
N ASP A 38 4.13 31.74 11.50
CA ASP A 38 3.40 30.93 10.51
C ASP A 38 2.21 30.19 11.11
N ARG A 39 2.18 30.08 12.44
CA ARG A 39 1.03 29.53 13.17
C ARG A 39 -0.02 30.59 13.51
N LYS A 40 0.25 31.88 13.30
CA LYS A 40 -0.65 32.95 13.75
C LYS A 40 -1.92 33.00 12.90
N PRO A 41 -3.07 33.30 13.54
CA PRO A 41 -4.26 33.70 12.80
C PRO A 41 -3.97 34.93 11.94
N GLY A 42 -4.40 34.89 10.68
CA GLY A 42 -4.17 35.93 9.67
C GLY A 42 -2.70 36.09 9.25
N ALA A 43 -1.84 35.11 9.52
CA ALA A 43 -0.50 35.08 8.94
C ALA A 43 -0.60 34.95 7.43
N THR A 44 0.19 35.76 6.71
CA THR A 44 0.27 35.72 5.24
C THR A 44 1.64 35.25 4.80
N ASN A 45 1.72 34.57 3.66
CA ASN A 45 2.96 33.94 3.17
C ASN A 45 3.58 32.99 4.22
N ALA A 46 2.76 32.21 4.91
CA ALA A 46 3.22 31.18 5.81
C ALA A 46 3.87 30.02 5.02
N THR A 47 4.83 29.35 5.67
CA THR A 47 5.48 28.16 5.13
C THR A 47 5.01 26.93 5.88
N TYR A 48 4.64 25.90 5.12
CA TYR A 48 4.18 24.64 5.65
C TYR A 48 4.99 23.50 5.03
N ASP A 49 5.49 22.63 5.88
CA ASP A 49 6.14 21.40 5.48
C ASP A 49 5.14 20.26 5.55
N HIS A 50 5.09 19.44 4.51
CA HIS A 50 4.22 18.28 4.47
C HIS A 50 4.97 17.08 3.93
N TRP A 51 4.68 15.92 4.52
CA TRP A 51 5.19 14.65 4.00
C TRP A 51 4.16 13.56 4.24
N MET A 52 4.08 12.62 3.29
CA MET A 52 3.15 11.51 3.34
C MET A 52 3.80 10.20 2.96
N ARG A 53 3.50 9.14 3.72
CA ARG A 53 3.86 7.76 3.39
C ARG A 53 2.61 7.00 3.05
N LEU A 54 2.48 6.50 1.83
CA LEU A 54 1.26 5.79 1.40
C LEU A 54 1.36 4.30 1.73
N ASN A 55 0.28 3.71 2.25
CA ASN A 55 0.25 2.28 2.51
C ASN A 55 -0.01 1.50 1.21
N GLY A 56 1.06 1.15 0.50
CA GLY A 56 0.99 0.38 -0.74
C GLY A 56 2.00 0.85 -1.79
N THR A 57 1.85 0.33 -3.01
CA THR A 57 2.57 0.84 -4.18
C THR A 57 1.60 1.70 -4.97
N VAL A 58 2.01 2.92 -5.31
CA VAL A 58 1.18 3.93 -5.98
C VAL A 58 1.93 4.48 -7.17
N THR A 59 1.28 4.56 -8.33
CA THR A 59 1.75 5.41 -9.42
C THR A 59 1.00 6.72 -9.33
N LEU A 60 1.69 7.84 -9.07
CA LEU A 60 1.04 9.13 -8.90
C LEU A 60 0.33 9.57 -10.19
N ASP A 61 -0.99 9.74 -10.14
CA ASP A 61 -1.77 10.41 -11.19
C ASP A 61 -2.02 11.88 -10.81
N ARG A 62 -2.58 12.07 -9.61
CA ARG A 62 -2.99 13.37 -9.09
C ARG A 62 -2.69 13.47 -7.61
N LEU A 63 -2.11 14.59 -7.21
CA LEU A 63 -2.05 15.06 -5.84
C LEU A 63 -2.96 16.30 -5.73
N GLU A 64 -3.96 16.25 -4.87
CA GLU A 64 -4.80 17.39 -4.51
C GLU A 64 -4.54 17.73 -3.04
N ILE A 65 -4.30 19.01 -2.73
CA ILE A 65 -4.19 19.52 -1.36
C ILE A 65 -5.26 20.58 -1.19
N ALA A 66 -6.14 20.41 -0.21
CA ALA A 66 -7.26 21.32 0.06
C ALA A 66 -7.17 21.93 1.46
N TYR A 67 -7.33 23.25 1.54
CA TYR A 67 -7.34 24.05 2.76
C TYR A 67 -8.57 24.96 2.78
N HIS A 68 -9.72 24.45 3.21
CA HIS A 68 -11.00 25.16 3.02
C HIS A 68 -11.17 26.45 3.83
N ASP A 69 -10.48 26.58 4.96
CA ASP A 69 -10.59 27.76 5.83
C ASP A 69 -9.44 28.76 5.62
N GLY A 70 -8.38 28.36 4.92
CA GLY A 70 -7.25 29.22 4.54
C GLY A 70 -7.32 29.66 3.08
N ASP A 71 -6.24 30.25 2.59
CA ASP A 71 -6.11 30.68 1.19
C ASP A 71 -4.78 30.19 0.60
N LEU A 72 -4.88 29.42 -0.49
CA LEU A 72 -3.79 28.83 -1.26
C LEU A 72 -3.58 29.54 -2.62
N SER A 73 -4.34 30.59 -2.93
CA SER A 73 -4.29 31.29 -4.23
C SER A 73 -2.95 31.99 -4.50
N GLY A 74 -2.18 32.25 -3.44
CA GLY A 74 -0.81 32.75 -3.51
C GLY A 74 0.21 31.69 -3.90
N CYS A 75 -0.11 30.40 -3.75
CA CYS A 75 0.79 29.30 -4.06
C CYS A 75 0.82 29.02 -5.56
N THR A 76 2.03 28.99 -6.10
CA THR A 76 2.29 28.60 -7.48
C THR A 76 3.10 27.31 -7.53
N GLU A 77 3.25 26.71 -8.72
CA GLU A 77 4.11 25.54 -8.91
C GLU A 77 5.54 25.78 -8.39
N SER A 78 6.06 27.01 -8.50
CA SER A 78 7.40 27.34 -8.00
C SER A 78 7.50 27.47 -6.48
N ASP A 79 6.38 27.49 -5.75
CA ASP A 79 6.34 27.58 -4.29
C ASP A 79 6.28 26.21 -3.63
N LEU A 80 6.10 25.14 -4.42
CA LEU A 80 6.27 23.74 -3.99
C LEU A 80 7.76 23.44 -3.76
N ARG A 81 8.29 23.86 -2.60
CA ARG A 81 9.73 23.80 -2.30
C ARG A 81 9.99 23.46 -0.83
N PRO A 82 10.61 22.29 -0.55
CA PRO A 82 10.90 21.20 -1.49
C PRO A 82 9.64 20.45 -1.98
N PHE A 83 9.76 19.81 -3.15
CA PHE A 83 8.73 18.92 -3.69
C PHE A 83 9.40 17.71 -4.33
N GLY A 84 9.26 16.55 -3.70
CA GLY A 84 10.10 15.42 -4.01
C GLY A 84 9.71 14.12 -3.31
N ILE A 85 10.58 13.12 -3.43
CA ILE A 85 10.46 11.83 -2.75
C ILE A 85 11.71 11.62 -1.92
N ASP A 86 11.51 11.32 -0.64
CA ASP A 86 12.50 10.68 0.22
C ASP A 86 12.31 9.16 0.08
N ARG A 87 13.32 8.49 -0.48
CA ARG A 87 13.28 7.06 -0.80
C ARG A 87 13.69 6.28 0.43
N GLU A 88 12.95 5.23 0.76
CA GLU A 88 13.14 4.47 2.01
C GLU A 88 12.85 5.29 3.29
N ALA A 89 12.59 6.58 3.14
CA ALA A 89 12.18 7.52 4.17
C ALA A 89 13.18 7.55 5.34
N ASP A 90 14.45 7.67 4.96
CA ASP A 90 15.63 7.59 5.83
C ASP A 90 16.28 8.95 6.12
N ASP A 91 15.81 10.01 5.45
CA ASP A 91 16.19 11.39 5.75
C ASP A 91 15.21 12.06 6.74
N ASP A 92 15.67 13.15 7.36
CA ASP A 92 14.87 13.93 8.31
C ASP A 92 14.20 15.14 7.63
N GLY A 93 12.98 15.45 8.07
CA GLY A 93 12.25 16.67 7.73
C GLY A 93 11.75 16.66 6.28
N THR A 94 12.17 17.65 5.49
CA THR A 94 11.76 17.83 4.10
C THR A 94 12.86 17.54 3.08
N SER A 95 13.89 16.83 3.52
CA SER A 95 14.96 16.35 2.63
C SER A 95 14.38 15.35 1.62
N VAL A 96 14.91 15.33 0.39
CA VAL A 96 14.41 14.46 -0.69
C VAL A 96 15.57 13.93 -1.52
N ASP A 97 15.46 12.67 -1.94
CA ASP A 97 16.36 12.03 -2.90
C ASP A 97 16.01 12.38 -4.35
N GLU A 98 14.71 12.42 -4.66
CA GLU A 98 14.19 12.67 -5.99
C GLU A 98 13.39 13.97 -6.03
N ASP A 99 13.84 14.91 -6.86
CA ASP A 99 13.17 16.18 -7.12
C ASP A 99 12.02 15.99 -8.13
N LEU A 100 10.78 16.24 -7.68
CA LEU A 100 9.58 16.10 -8.50
C LEU A 100 9.17 17.41 -9.21
N SER A 101 9.86 18.53 -8.98
CA SER A 101 9.52 19.82 -9.63
C SER A 101 9.53 19.75 -11.16
N ARG A 102 10.30 18.83 -11.75
CA ARG A 102 10.35 18.61 -13.21
C ARG A 102 9.40 17.51 -13.71
N ARG A 103 8.69 16.84 -12.80
CA ARG A 103 7.73 15.75 -13.08
C ARG A 103 6.28 16.23 -13.08
N VAL A 104 6.04 17.51 -12.75
CA VAL A 104 4.73 18.15 -12.83
C VAL A 104 4.32 18.27 -14.29
N LYS A 105 3.21 17.61 -14.65
CA LYS A 105 2.58 17.74 -15.97
C LYS A 105 1.69 18.97 -16.03
N ARG A 106 0.95 19.23 -14.95
CA ARG A 106 0.03 20.35 -14.82
C ARG A 106 -0.12 20.72 -13.35
N TYR A 107 -0.14 22.02 -13.10
CA TYR A 107 -0.45 22.63 -11.81
C TYR A 107 -1.69 23.51 -11.95
N GLU A 108 -2.63 23.38 -11.02
CA GLU A 108 -3.75 24.32 -10.84
C GLU A 108 -3.85 24.69 -9.37
N GLY A 109 -3.81 25.99 -9.05
CA GLY A 109 -4.04 26.52 -7.71
C GLY A 109 -5.22 27.48 -7.72
N ASP A 110 -6.06 27.39 -6.71
CA ASP A 110 -7.15 28.30 -6.41
C ASP A 110 -7.15 28.59 -4.89
N GLU A 111 -8.20 29.28 -4.40
CA GLU A 111 -8.25 29.75 -3.00
C GLU A 111 -8.23 28.59 -2.00
N ASP A 112 -8.97 27.49 -2.26
CA ASP A 112 -9.10 26.40 -1.30
C ASP A 112 -8.36 25.13 -1.69
N ARG A 113 -7.73 25.09 -2.88
CA ARG A 113 -7.14 23.86 -3.40
C ARG A 113 -5.96 24.08 -4.34
N ILE A 114 -4.98 23.18 -4.22
CA ILE A 114 -3.90 22.96 -5.16
C ILE A 114 -4.06 21.56 -5.78
N GLU A 115 -3.91 21.47 -7.09
CA GLU A 115 -3.92 20.23 -7.86
C GLU A 115 -2.62 20.11 -8.68
N VAL A 116 -1.91 19.00 -8.48
CA VAL A 116 -0.73 18.61 -9.24
C VAL A 116 -1.04 17.31 -9.98
N VAL A 117 -0.91 17.34 -11.31
CA VAL A 117 -1.07 16.16 -12.18
C VAL A 117 0.29 15.72 -12.67
N PHE A 118 0.50 14.40 -12.73
CA PHE A 118 1.74 13.78 -13.19
C PHE A 118 1.55 13.05 -14.52
N GLU A 119 2.66 12.71 -15.17
CA GLU A 119 2.61 11.70 -16.24
C GLU A 119 2.45 10.32 -15.63
N THR A 120 1.60 9.47 -16.22
CA THR A 120 1.27 8.14 -15.67
C THR A 120 1.83 7.00 -16.51
N ASP A 121 2.48 7.32 -17.63
CA ASP A 121 3.07 6.35 -18.53
C ASP A 121 4.53 6.68 -18.90
N GLY A 122 5.24 5.63 -19.31
CA GLY A 122 6.65 5.73 -19.71
C GLY A 122 7.60 6.06 -18.56
N ASP A 123 8.80 6.54 -18.92
CA ASP A 123 9.88 6.82 -17.96
C ASP A 123 9.63 8.07 -17.08
N SER A 124 8.49 8.74 -17.29
CA SER A 124 8.08 9.92 -16.53
C SER A 124 7.07 9.62 -15.42
N ALA A 125 6.53 8.40 -15.40
CA ALA A 125 5.69 7.93 -14.31
C ALA A 125 6.45 7.96 -12.98
N VAL A 126 5.76 8.39 -11.93
CA VAL A 126 6.31 8.48 -10.58
C VAL A 126 5.70 7.38 -9.73
N ASP A 127 6.52 6.38 -9.42
CA ASP A 127 6.12 5.24 -8.59
C ASP A 127 6.64 5.40 -7.16
N LEU A 128 5.73 5.27 -6.20
CA LEU A 128 5.99 5.24 -4.77
C LEU A 128 5.77 3.83 -4.22
N SER A 129 6.68 3.37 -3.39
CA SER A 129 6.51 2.19 -2.54
C SER A 129 6.01 2.58 -1.15
N TRP A 130 5.70 1.58 -0.32
CA TRP A 130 5.29 1.80 1.07
C TRP A 130 6.44 2.26 1.97
N GLU A 131 7.69 2.15 1.49
CA GLU A 131 8.89 2.66 2.17
C GLU A 131 9.19 4.10 1.77
N ASP A 132 8.58 4.62 0.71
CA ASP A 132 8.83 5.97 0.22
C ASP A 132 7.95 7.01 0.93
N GLU A 133 8.48 8.22 1.01
CA GLU A 133 7.80 9.40 1.54
C GLU A 133 7.71 10.48 0.48
N LEU A 134 6.48 10.87 0.13
CA LEU A 134 6.21 11.99 -0.76
C LEU A 134 6.26 13.27 0.06
N VAL A 135 7.24 14.12 -0.22
CA VAL A 135 7.47 15.40 0.46
C VAL A 135 6.93 16.53 -0.41
N VAL A 136 6.09 17.36 0.18
CA VAL A 136 5.47 18.51 -0.47
C VAL A 136 5.52 19.64 0.53
N ALA A 137 6.32 20.67 0.33
CA ALA A 137 6.32 21.86 1.17
C ALA A 137 5.83 23.06 0.39
N PHE A 138 5.07 23.95 1.04
CA PHE A 138 4.66 25.24 0.52
C PHE A 138 5.53 26.31 1.16
N ALA A 139 6.32 27.02 0.35
CA ALA A 139 7.16 28.10 0.82
C ALA A 139 6.54 29.46 0.55
N ASP A 140 6.36 30.25 1.62
CA ASP A 140 6.01 31.68 1.57
C ASP A 140 4.73 32.01 0.78
N CYS A 141 3.70 31.16 0.80
CA CYS A 141 2.52 31.35 -0.06
C CYS A 141 1.16 31.07 0.57
N VAL A 142 1.13 30.46 1.77
CA VAL A 142 -0.14 30.09 2.43
C VAL A 142 -0.63 31.26 3.29
N ASP A 143 -1.89 31.63 3.11
CA ASP A 143 -2.56 32.61 3.96
C ASP A 143 -3.47 31.88 4.97
N ASN A 144 -3.25 32.15 6.25
CA ASN A 144 -3.96 31.50 7.34
C ASN A 144 -5.32 32.14 7.62
N PRO A 145 -6.30 31.35 8.12
CA PRO A 145 -7.53 31.87 8.66
C PRO A 145 -7.28 32.96 9.72
N ASP A 146 -8.14 34.00 9.75
CA ASP A 146 -8.05 35.11 10.71
C ASP A 146 -8.42 34.70 12.15
N GLU A 147 -9.13 33.59 12.31
CA GLU A 147 -9.57 33.09 13.60
C GLU A 147 -8.57 32.08 14.17
N ALA A 148 -8.54 31.96 15.50
CA ALA A 148 -7.74 30.92 16.15
C ALA A 148 -8.56 29.63 16.21
N GLY A 149 -7.96 28.51 15.81
CA GLY A 149 -8.68 27.25 15.70
C GLY A 149 -7.85 26.11 15.17
N TRP A 150 -8.46 24.93 15.13
CA TRP A 150 -7.94 23.78 14.41
C TRP A 150 -8.59 23.73 13.03
N TYR A 151 -7.78 23.62 11.99
CA TYR A 151 -8.22 23.62 10.61
C TYR A 151 -7.73 22.38 9.89
N ASP A 152 -8.59 21.81 9.04
CA ASP A 152 -8.26 20.59 8.30
C ASP A 152 -7.50 20.95 7.03
N LEU A 153 -6.31 20.37 6.86
CA LEU A 153 -5.60 20.33 5.59
C LEU A 153 -5.69 18.91 5.02
N VAL A 154 -6.27 18.77 3.84
CA VAL A 154 -6.59 17.45 3.27
C VAL A 154 -5.75 17.19 2.04
N ALA A 155 -4.93 16.14 2.08
CA ALA A 155 -4.26 15.62 0.89
C ALA A 155 -5.06 14.47 0.29
N ARG A 156 -5.15 14.44 -1.04
CA ARG A 156 -5.68 13.31 -1.81
C ARG A 156 -4.67 12.88 -2.85
N VAL A 157 -4.38 11.59 -2.90
CA VAL A 157 -3.52 11.01 -3.93
C VAL A 157 -4.33 9.99 -4.73
N GLU A 158 -4.44 10.21 -6.03
CA GLU A 158 -5.04 9.27 -6.98
C GLU A 158 -3.95 8.37 -7.58
N ASP A 159 -4.18 7.06 -7.52
CA ASP A 159 -3.28 6.04 -8.06
C ASP A 159 -3.66 5.65 -9.49
N ALA A 160 -2.77 5.92 -10.45
CA ALA A 160 -2.97 5.59 -11.85
C ALA A 160 -3.05 4.07 -12.11
N SER A 161 -2.46 3.26 -11.22
CA SER A 161 -2.42 1.81 -11.35
C SER A 161 -3.70 1.12 -10.86
N SER A 162 -4.59 1.86 -10.18
CA SER A 162 -5.83 1.33 -9.64
C SER A 162 -6.99 2.36 -9.71
N THR A 163 -8.02 2.18 -8.87
CA THR A 163 -9.09 3.18 -8.67
C THR A 163 -9.06 3.73 -7.25
N THR A 164 -7.94 3.52 -6.57
CA THR A 164 -7.75 3.88 -5.17
C THR A 164 -7.40 5.36 -5.07
N THR A 165 -8.10 6.05 -4.18
CA THR A 165 -7.73 7.41 -3.76
C THR A 165 -7.35 7.35 -2.30
N TYR A 166 -6.12 7.72 -1.99
CA TYR A 166 -5.68 7.92 -0.63
C TYR A 166 -6.16 9.28 -0.18
N ARG A 167 -6.79 9.36 0.99
CA ARG A 167 -7.22 10.62 1.59
C ARG A 167 -6.60 10.73 2.97
N LEU A 168 -5.82 11.77 3.17
CA LEU A 168 -5.11 12.02 4.41
C LEU A 168 -5.55 13.40 4.94
N ILE A 169 -5.78 13.50 6.24
CA ILE A 169 -6.22 14.73 6.89
C ILE A 169 -5.19 15.04 7.95
N ASP A 170 -4.61 16.23 7.87
CA ASP A 170 -3.88 16.81 8.98
C ASP A 170 -4.68 17.96 9.58
N ARG A 171 -4.47 18.22 10.87
CA ARG A 171 -5.14 19.30 11.58
C ARG A 171 -4.12 20.30 12.06
N VAL A 172 -4.09 21.44 11.40
CA VAL A 172 -3.16 22.50 11.73
C VAL A 172 -3.80 23.49 12.70
N GLY A 173 -3.09 23.80 13.77
CA GLY A 173 -3.50 24.78 14.77
C GLY A 173 -3.11 26.20 14.36
N GLY A 174 -4.09 27.03 14.04
CA GLY A 174 -3.93 28.48 13.94
C GLY A 174 -4.02 29.13 15.33
N CYS A 175 -2.90 29.50 15.93
CA CYS A 175 -2.83 30.20 17.21
C CYS A 175 -1.56 31.03 17.37
N ASN A 176 -1.54 31.93 18.36
CA ASN A 176 -0.29 32.59 18.76
C ASN A 176 0.53 31.67 19.68
N CYS A 177 0.91 30.51 19.14
CA CYS A 177 1.56 29.38 19.80
C CYS A 177 2.91 29.09 19.12
N SER A 178 3.87 28.51 19.85
CA SER A 178 5.20 28.20 19.29
C SER A 178 5.27 26.90 18.50
N ASP A 179 4.47 25.91 18.90
CA ASP A 179 4.54 24.53 18.43
C ASP A 179 3.19 23.82 18.66
N GLU A 180 3.09 22.54 18.30
CA GLU A 180 1.83 21.79 18.41
C GLU A 180 1.45 21.51 19.88
N GLU A 181 2.43 21.33 20.76
CA GLU A 181 2.18 21.11 22.18
C GLU A 181 1.52 22.35 22.80
N ASP A 182 2.05 23.54 22.50
CA ASP A 182 1.48 24.82 22.90
C ASP A 182 0.11 25.08 22.24
N ALA A 183 -0.05 24.69 20.96
CA ALA A 183 -1.35 24.77 20.30
C ALA A 183 -2.41 23.91 21.01
N ARG A 184 -2.09 22.67 21.39
CA ARG A 184 -2.98 21.78 22.16
C ARG A 184 -3.26 22.29 23.56
N LEU A 185 -2.31 22.98 24.19
CA LEU A 185 -2.51 23.62 25.48
C LEU A 185 -3.47 24.81 25.38
N TYR A 186 -3.35 25.61 24.32
CA TYR A 186 -4.14 26.82 24.12
C TYR A 186 -5.54 26.55 23.54
N LEU A 187 -5.63 25.78 22.46
CA LEU A 187 -6.87 25.48 21.74
C LEU A 187 -7.63 24.28 22.33
N GLY A 188 -6.96 23.48 23.17
CA GLY A 188 -7.41 22.14 23.52
C GLY A 188 -7.10 21.13 22.42
N PRO A 189 -7.43 19.84 22.62
CA PRO A 189 -7.23 18.83 21.59
C PRO A 189 -8.09 19.15 20.36
N PRO A 190 -7.58 18.90 19.13
CA PRO A 190 -8.40 19.03 17.93
C PRO A 190 -9.63 18.13 18.04
N ALA A 191 -10.76 18.60 17.52
CA ALA A 191 -12.07 18.06 17.83
C ALA A 191 -12.37 16.63 17.36
N GLY A 192 -11.42 15.77 16.99
CA GLY A 192 -11.68 14.43 16.43
C GLY A 192 -12.61 14.45 15.19
N PRO A 193 -12.68 13.37 14.40
CA PRO A 193 -13.79 13.24 13.47
C PRO A 193 -15.06 13.07 14.31
N THR A 194 -16.11 13.83 14.04
CA THR A 194 -17.43 13.50 14.61
C THR A 194 -17.74 12.08 14.14
N PRO A 195 -17.97 11.09 15.02
CA PRO A 195 -18.27 9.74 14.57
C PRO A 195 -19.50 9.83 13.67
N THR A 196 -19.32 9.49 12.39
CA THR A 196 -20.46 9.25 11.50
C THR A 196 -21.30 8.21 12.19
N THR A 197 -22.52 8.58 12.61
CA THR A 197 -23.46 7.62 13.16
C THR A 197 -23.71 6.59 12.07
N THR A 198 -23.08 5.43 12.17
CA THR A 198 -23.38 4.30 11.29
C THR A 198 -24.89 4.10 11.39
N PRO A 199 -25.66 4.21 10.29
CA PRO A 199 -27.09 4.01 10.36
C PRO A 199 -27.33 2.64 10.99
N HIS A 200 -28.04 2.62 12.12
CA HIS A 200 -28.42 1.38 12.77
C HIS A 200 -29.08 0.50 11.69
N PRO A 201 -28.64 -0.76 11.49
CA PRO A 201 -29.27 -1.63 10.52
C PRO A 201 -30.77 -1.67 10.80
N THR A 202 -31.55 -1.15 9.84
CA THR A 202 -33.01 -1.24 9.86
C THR A 202 -33.37 -2.73 10.01
N PRO A 203 -34.20 -3.13 10.99
CA PRO A 203 -34.51 -4.54 11.19
C PRO A 203 -35.08 -5.11 9.89
N THR A 204 -34.34 -6.04 9.28
CA THR A 204 -34.76 -6.73 8.08
C THR A 204 -35.97 -7.58 8.44
N VAL A 205 -37.13 -7.28 7.84
CA VAL A 205 -38.34 -8.10 8.01
C VAL A 205 -38.04 -9.45 7.37
N THR A 206 -37.84 -10.48 8.20
CA THR A 206 -37.64 -11.85 7.72
C THR A 206 -38.89 -12.28 6.94
N PRO A 207 -38.78 -12.60 5.64
CA PRO A 207 -39.92 -13.11 4.90
C PRO A 207 -40.38 -14.43 5.50
N THR A 208 -41.68 -14.52 5.81
CA THR A 208 -42.33 -15.73 6.31
C THR A 208 -42.15 -16.86 5.28
N PRO A 209 -41.71 -18.07 5.69
CA PRO A 209 -41.54 -19.17 4.74
C PRO A 209 -42.86 -19.51 4.06
N SER A 210 -42.84 -19.52 2.73
CA SER A 210 -43.97 -19.97 1.90
C SER A 210 -44.25 -21.46 2.15
N PRO A 211 -45.51 -21.91 2.18
CA PRO A 211 -45.83 -23.33 2.34
C PRO A 211 -45.22 -24.15 1.19
N THR A 212 -44.53 -25.22 1.54
CA THR A 212 -43.95 -26.19 0.61
C THR A 212 -45.05 -26.87 -0.21
N PRO A 213 -44.97 -26.92 -1.56
CA PRO A 213 -45.94 -27.63 -2.36
C PRO A 213 -45.87 -29.14 -2.09
N THR A 214 -47.04 -29.77 -1.96
CA THR A 214 -47.19 -31.22 -1.74
C THR A 214 -46.72 -31.97 -2.99
N PRO A 215 -45.87 -33.01 -2.87
CA PRO A 215 -45.37 -33.74 -4.03
C PRO A 215 -46.52 -34.44 -4.77
N THR A 216 -46.63 -34.16 -6.07
CA THR A 216 -47.56 -34.84 -6.96
C THR A 216 -47.00 -36.22 -7.31
N VAL A 217 -47.80 -37.26 -7.15
CA VAL A 217 -47.39 -38.64 -7.44
C VAL A 217 -47.31 -38.83 -8.96
N THR A 218 -46.11 -39.06 -9.47
CA THR A 218 -45.87 -39.39 -10.89
C THR A 218 -46.34 -40.82 -11.18
N PRO A 219 -47.13 -41.07 -12.24
CA PRO A 219 -47.52 -42.43 -12.60
C PRO A 219 -46.33 -43.23 -13.13
N THR A 220 -46.19 -44.47 -12.63
CA THR A 220 -45.15 -45.41 -13.02
C THR A 220 -45.35 -45.88 -14.47
N GLN A 221 -44.34 -45.69 -15.32
CA GLN A 221 -44.34 -46.17 -16.71
C GLN A 221 -44.24 -47.70 -16.75
N THR A 222 -45.08 -48.33 -17.57
CA THR A 222 -45.07 -49.78 -17.84
C THR A 222 -43.84 -50.15 -18.68
N PRO A 223 -43.10 -51.23 -18.35
CA PRO A 223 -41.92 -51.62 -19.12
C PRO A 223 -42.27 -52.10 -20.53
N LEU A 224 -41.47 -51.67 -21.51
CA LEU A 224 -41.51 -52.08 -22.91
C LEU A 224 -40.80 -53.44 -23.08
N PRO A 225 -41.29 -54.36 -23.95
CA PRO A 225 -40.64 -55.65 -24.18
C PRO A 225 -39.26 -55.53 -24.84
N THR A 226 -38.33 -56.34 -24.36
CA THR A 226 -36.94 -56.48 -24.79
C THR A 226 -36.82 -57.06 -26.20
N ALA A 227 -36.03 -56.42 -27.08
CA ALA A 227 -35.71 -56.95 -28.41
C ALA A 227 -34.62 -58.04 -28.34
N THR A 228 -34.78 -59.07 -29.17
CA THR A 228 -33.88 -60.24 -29.33
C THR A 228 -32.57 -59.85 -30.04
N PRO A 229 -31.39 -60.39 -29.65
CA PRO A 229 -30.10 -60.05 -30.25
C PRO A 229 -29.94 -60.58 -31.68
N VAL A 230 -29.26 -59.79 -32.52
CA VAL A 230 -28.83 -60.14 -33.89
C VAL A 230 -27.43 -60.77 -33.84
N PRO A 231 -27.16 -61.87 -34.57
CA PRO A 231 -25.86 -62.55 -34.57
C PRO A 231 -24.75 -61.76 -35.30
N THR A 232 -23.55 -61.79 -34.72
CA THR A 232 -22.28 -61.26 -35.24
C THR A 232 -21.75 -62.11 -36.39
N ASP A 233 -21.40 -61.45 -37.50
CA ASP A 233 -20.71 -62.08 -38.62
C ASP A 233 -19.20 -61.76 -38.61
N ASN A 234 -18.39 -62.79 -38.75
CA ASN A 234 -16.93 -62.75 -38.71
C ASN A 234 -16.39 -62.65 -40.13
N SER A 235 -15.58 -61.64 -40.45
CA SER A 235 -14.80 -61.64 -41.70
C SER A 235 -13.37 -61.11 -41.48
N PRO A 236 -12.33 -61.83 -41.95
CA PRO A 236 -10.92 -61.52 -41.68
C PRO A 236 -10.37 -60.40 -42.58
N THR A 237 -9.52 -59.55 -42.00
CA THR A 237 -8.76 -58.51 -42.72
C THR A 237 -7.49 -59.11 -43.33
N ALA A 238 -7.35 -59.00 -44.65
CA ALA A 238 -6.20 -59.51 -45.39
C ALA A 238 -5.01 -58.54 -45.39
N THR A 239 -3.86 -59.11 -45.04
CA THR A 239 -2.48 -58.63 -45.15
C THR A 239 -2.10 -58.21 -46.58
N ARG A 240 -1.41 -57.06 -46.73
CA ARG A 240 -0.52 -56.81 -47.87
C ARG A 240 0.91 -56.62 -47.40
N THR A 241 1.75 -57.54 -47.85
CA THR A 241 3.21 -57.58 -47.77
C THR A 241 3.79 -56.80 -48.95
N ASP A 242 4.84 -56.01 -48.71
CA ASP A 242 5.84 -55.70 -49.75
C ASP A 242 7.26 -55.83 -49.16
N PRO A 243 8.25 -56.30 -49.96
CA PRO A 243 9.52 -56.81 -49.45
C PRO A 243 10.64 -55.76 -49.39
N ALA A 244 11.54 -55.95 -48.42
CA ALA A 244 12.80 -55.21 -48.26
C ALA A 244 13.83 -55.54 -49.34
N THR A 245 14.74 -54.61 -49.67
CA THR A 245 16.18 -54.88 -49.91
C THR A 245 17.02 -53.60 -49.75
N ARG A 246 18.11 -53.73 -48.99
CA ARG A 246 19.12 -52.75 -48.57
C ARG A 246 20.05 -52.30 -49.71
N THR A 247 20.70 -51.14 -49.58
CA THR A 247 22.17 -50.98 -49.75
C THR A 247 22.65 -49.68 -49.07
N ALA A 248 23.67 -49.82 -48.23
CA ALA A 248 24.37 -48.75 -47.53
C ALA A 248 25.42 -48.07 -48.42
N SER A 249 25.75 -46.81 -48.17
CA SER A 249 27.11 -46.30 -48.42
C SER A 249 27.44 -45.17 -47.44
N ALA A 250 28.56 -45.35 -46.74
CA ALA A 250 29.04 -44.55 -45.63
C ALA A 250 29.68 -43.23 -46.07
N THR A 251 29.70 -42.22 -45.19
CA THR A 251 30.91 -41.52 -44.69
C THR A 251 30.50 -40.36 -43.77
N PRO A 252 30.58 -40.50 -42.43
CA PRO A 252 30.79 -39.35 -41.56
C PRO A 252 32.29 -39.16 -41.30
N ARG A 253 32.74 -37.92 -41.53
CA ARG A 253 34.08 -37.46 -41.21
C ARG A 253 34.23 -37.32 -39.70
N ALA A 254 35.19 -38.05 -39.15
CA ALA A 254 35.69 -37.91 -37.79
C ALA A 254 36.66 -36.73 -37.65
N THR A 255 36.54 -35.98 -36.56
CA THR A 255 37.58 -35.43 -35.64
C THR A 255 36.89 -34.36 -34.78
N ASP A 256 37.00 -34.27 -33.47
CA ASP A 256 37.69 -35.06 -32.44
C ASP A 256 37.03 -34.69 -31.08
N PRO A 257 37.13 -35.53 -30.04
CA PRO A 257 36.44 -35.37 -28.77
C PRO A 257 37.34 -34.83 -27.64
N LEU A 258 36.73 -34.81 -26.46
CA LEU A 258 37.29 -34.88 -25.10
C LEU A 258 37.20 -33.57 -24.31
N THR A 259 36.21 -33.50 -23.41
CA THR A 259 36.47 -33.43 -21.96
C THR A 259 35.21 -33.93 -21.21
N PRO A 260 35.31 -34.96 -20.33
CA PRO A 260 34.22 -35.39 -19.46
C PRO A 260 34.15 -34.47 -18.22
N THR A 261 33.01 -34.28 -17.58
CA THR A 261 32.65 -35.09 -16.41
C THR A 261 31.20 -34.84 -16.03
N ALA A 262 30.46 -35.93 -15.93
CA ALA A 262 29.14 -36.02 -15.32
C ALA A 262 29.25 -35.88 -13.79
N GLU A 263 28.27 -35.26 -13.16
CA GLU A 263 27.39 -35.93 -12.19
C GLU A 263 26.47 -34.91 -11.51
N GLN A 264 25.18 -35.03 -11.79
CA GLN A 264 24.10 -34.75 -10.85
C GLN A 264 23.36 -36.09 -10.71
N PRO A 265 23.01 -36.55 -9.51
CA PRO A 265 21.71 -36.17 -8.94
C PRO A 265 21.67 -36.10 -7.40
N GLY A 266 20.69 -35.37 -6.85
CA GLY A 266 20.11 -35.77 -5.56
C GLY A 266 19.82 -34.65 -4.56
N PHE A 267 18.53 -34.36 -4.43
CA PHE A 267 17.85 -33.51 -3.47
C PHE A 267 18.21 -33.73 -1.98
N GLY A 268 18.18 -32.64 -1.22
CA GLY A 268 17.31 -32.57 -0.04
C GLY A 268 17.95 -32.63 1.35
N SER A 269 17.61 -31.59 2.13
CA SER A 269 17.50 -31.51 3.60
C SER A 269 18.75 -31.40 4.48
N GLY A 270 18.83 -30.26 5.18
CA GLY A 270 18.89 -30.28 6.65
C GLY A 270 20.24 -30.13 7.35
N VAL A 271 20.34 -29.02 8.09
CA VAL A 271 20.99 -28.88 9.42
C VAL A 271 22.51 -28.61 9.48
N ALA A 272 22.86 -27.49 10.16
CA ALA A 272 24.09 -27.20 10.91
C ALA A 272 25.41 -27.04 10.12
N VAL A 273 26.39 -26.17 10.43
CA VAL A 273 26.68 -25.28 11.57
C VAL A 273 27.83 -24.34 11.15
N LEU A 274 27.75 -23.08 11.59
CA LEU A 274 28.79 -22.19 12.12
C LEU A 274 30.27 -22.33 11.68
N ALA A 275 30.86 -21.25 11.15
CA ALA A 275 32.00 -20.51 11.74
C ALA A 275 32.82 -19.76 10.66
N ILE A 276 33.01 -18.45 10.85
CA ILE A 276 34.27 -17.68 10.83
C ILE A 276 33.88 -16.20 10.74
N LEU A 277 33.84 -15.50 11.87
CA LEU A 277 34.23 -14.09 12.04
C LEU A 277 34.40 -13.79 13.55
N LEU A 278 35.30 -14.53 14.21
CA LEU A 278 35.83 -14.21 15.54
C LEU A 278 37.35 -14.35 15.49
N GLY A 279 38.00 -13.41 14.79
CA GLY A 279 39.45 -13.44 14.53
C GLY A 279 40.19 -12.13 14.81
N ALA A 280 39.56 -11.12 15.42
CA ALA A 280 40.21 -9.82 15.65
C ALA A 280 39.87 -9.13 16.99
N MET A 281 39.35 -9.85 17.99
CA MET A 281 39.13 -9.27 19.34
C MET A 281 39.57 -10.21 20.48
N LEU A 282 40.74 -10.84 20.35
CA LEU A 282 41.37 -11.57 21.46
C LEU A 282 42.90 -11.39 21.55
N ALA A 283 43.42 -10.32 20.96
CA ALA A 283 44.80 -9.87 21.16
C ALA A 283 44.92 -8.59 22.03
N ALA A 284 43.81 -7.92 22.37
CA ALA A 284 43.83 -6.66 23.11
C ALA A 284 43.62 -6.79 24.63
N VAL A 285 43.15 -7.94 25.15
CA VAL A 285 42.81 -8.08 26.59
C VAL A 285 43.95 -8.72 27.42
N ARG A 286 45.03 -9.20 26.80
CA ARG A 286 46.21 -9.74 27.54
C ARG A 286 47.35 -8.74 27.77
N ARG A 287 47.21 -7.47 27.35
CA ARG A 287 48.27 -6.44 27.51
C ARG A 287 47.89 -5.26 28.41
N ALA A 288 46.88 -5.43 29.26
CA ALA A 288 46.47 -4.44 30.26
C ALA A 288 46.42 -5.01 31.69
N ARG A 289 47.13 -6.13 31.96
CA ARG A 289 47.23 -6.71 33.29
C ARG A 289 48.64 -6.86 33.86
N ASP A 290 49.65 -6.35 33.16
CA ASP A 290 51.03 -6.26 33.66
C ASP A 290 51.63 -4.89 33.29
N THR A 291 51.14 -3.83 33.97
CA THR A 291 51.86 -2.60 34.37
C THR A 291 50.97 -1.80 35.30
#